data_AF-A0A3Q9VYN5-F1
#
_entry.id   AF-A0A3Q9VYN5-F1
#
_cell.length_a   1.000
_cell.length_b   1.000
_cell.length_c   1.000
_cell.angle_alpha   90.00
_cell.angle_beta   90.00
_cell.angle_gamma   90.00
#
_symmetry.space_group_name_H-M   'P 1'
#
loop_
_entity.id
_entity.type
_entity.pdbx_description
1 polymer ?
#
loop_
_entity_poly.entity_id
_entity_poly.type
_entity_poly.pdbx_seq_one_letter_code
_entity_poly.pdbx_strand_id
1 'polypeptide(L)'
;CFCNPGACQWFLQLSNSDIRKQYEAGHICSDYNDLIDGLPTGAVRVSFGFMTRKHDVDKFISMIEECYLSTPAERLNLIDISKLPKALQHIPQKIKPQLKEICIYPIKSCGAFKIKDSWPITTTGLLYDRGWMVVDASGMALTQKHHSRLCLIKPIIYRDKGSMELTFCGMKSVNVGLEMTAEETSFINTSLCQSKVCDDLVAGYDCGDKVASWL
;
A
#
# COMPACT_ATOMS: atom_id res chain seq x y z
N CYS A 1 -17.63 -27.22 -3.70
CA CYS A 1 -17.50 -28.47 -4.49
C CYS A 1 -18.71 -28.63 -5.39
N PHE A 2 -18.63 -28.19 -6.66
CA PHE A 2 -19.66 -28.38 -7.69
C PHE A 2 -21.10 -28.41 -7.11
N CYS A 3 -21.93 -29.35 -7.53
CA CYS A 3 -23.28 -29.53 -6.99
C CYS A 3 -23.34 -30.55 -5.82
N ASN A 4 -22.20 -30.97 -5.25
CA ASN A 4 -22.14 -31.97 -4.18
C ASN A 4 -21.29 -31.46 -3.00
N PRO A 5 -21.89 -30.76 -2.02
CA PRO A 5 -21.15 -30.22 -0.89
C PRO A 5 -20.57 -31.29 0.03
N GLY A 6 -21.17 -32.50 0.08
CA GLY A 6 -20.69 -33.60 0.92
C GLY A 6 -19.29 -34.08 0.54
N ALA A 7 -18.90 -33.98 -0.74
CA ALA A 7 -17.55 -34.34 -1.18
C ALA A 7 -16.49 -33.37 -0.61
N CYS A 8 -16.75 -32.06 -0.62
CA CYS A 8 -15.86 -31.08 0.01
C CYS A 8 -15.85 -31.24 1.51
N GLN A 9 -17.02 -31.47 2.12
CA GLN A 9 -17.12 -31.68 3.55
C GLN A 9 -16.18 -32.80 4.01
N TRP A 10 -16.23 -33.94 3.31
CA TRP A 10 -15.37 -35.08 3.62
C TRP A 10 -13.89 -34.79 3.36
N PHE A 11 -13.55 -34.27 2.18
CA PHE A 11 -12.15 -34.08 1.76
C PHE A 11 -11.43 -32.98 2.56
N LEU A 12 -12.13 -31.88 2.84
CA LEU A 12 -11.61 -30.72 3.58
C LEU A 12 -11.83 -30.85 5.09
N GLN A 13 -12.40 -31.99 5.55
CA GLN A 13 -12.70 -32.27 6.96
C GLN A 13 -13.56 -31.19 7.62
N LEU A 14 -14.53 -30.64 6.88
CA LEU A 14 -15.42 -29.60 7.38
C LEU A 14 -16.49 -30.21 8.30
N SER A 15 -16.81 -29.50 9.37
CA SER A 15 -17.89 -29.91 10.26
C SER A 15 -19.26 -29.61 9.65
N ASN A 16 -20.32 -30.25 10.18
CA ASN A 16 -21.70 -29.92 9.79
C ASN A 16 -22.04 -28.45 10.04
N SER A 17 -21.45 -27.84 11.08
CA SER A 17 -21.59 -26.40 11.35
C SER A 17 -20.94 -25.54 10.28
N ASP A 18 -19.77 -25.93 9.75
CA ASP A 18 -19.09 -25.17 8.71
C ASP A 18 -19.90 -25.19 7.42
N ILE A 19 -20.46 -26.35 7.03
CA ILE A 19 -21.34 -26.45 5.87
C ILE A 19 -22.61 -25.59 6.03
N ARG A 20 -23.19 -25.54 7.24
CA ARG A 20 -24.35 -24.65 7.52
C ARG A 20 -23.97 -23.19 7.39
N LYS A 21 -22.83 -22.76 7.95
CA LYS A 21 -22.33 -21.39 7.79
C LYS A 21 -22.10 -21.02 6.34
N GLN A 22 -21.53 -21.93 5.55
CA GLN A 22 -21.34 -21.72 4.11
C GLN A 22 -22.68 -21.49 3.40
N TYR A 23 -23.69 -22.31 3.72
CA TYR A 23 -25.04 -22.14 3.19
C TYR A 23 -25.68 -20.81 3.62
N GLU A 24 -25.57 -20.44 4.91
CA GLU A 24 -26.09 -19.18 5.46
C GLU A 24 -25.40 -17.95 4.86
N ALA A 25 -24.10 -18.06 4.53
CA ALA A 25 -23.35 -17.05 3.79
C ALA A 25 -23.72 -16.98 2.29
N GLY A 26 -24.67 -17.81 1.84
CA GLY A 26 -25.17 -17.81 0.47
C GLY A 26 -24.32 -18.61 -0.51
N HIS A 27 -23.48 -19.54 -0.04
CA HIS A 27 -22.67 -20.37 -0.92
C HIS A 27 -23.53 -21.30 -1.78
N ILE A 28 -23.35 -21.22 -3.10
CA ILE A 28 -24.01 -22.08 -4.09
C ILE A 28 -23.00 -22.58 -5.12
N CYS A 29 -23.37 -23.65 -5.86
CA CYS A 29 -22.55 -24.09 -6.98
C CYS A 29 -22.40 -22.96 -8.02
N SER A 30 -21.18 -22.77 -8.49
CA SER A 30 -20.82 -21.77 -9.52
C SER A 30 -20.96 -20.32 -9.08
N ASP A 31 -21.00 -20.05 -7.77
CA ASP A 31 -20.74 -18.71 -7.26
C ASP A 31 -19.24 -18.34 -7.35
N TYR A 32 -18.91 -17.17 -6.81
CA TYR A 32 -17.53 -16.64 -6.73
C TYR A 32 -16.96 -16.71 -5.31
N ASN A 33 -17.56 -17.50 -4.41
CA ASN A 33 -17.17 -17.58 -3.01
C ASN A 33 -16.22 -18.76 -2.79
N ASP A 34 -14.94 -18.58 -3.15
CA ASP A 34 -13.91 -19.63 -3.05
C ASP A 34 -13.46 -19.92 -1.61
N LEU A 35 -13.62 -18.93 -0.71
CA LEU A 35 -13.25 -18.99 0.71
C LEU A 35 -14.37 -18.42 1.57
N ILE A 36 -14.71 -19.13 2.66
CA ILE A 36 -15.61 -18.64 3.70
C ILE A 36 -14.89 -18.79 5.04
N ASP A 37 -14.69 -17.67 5.74
CA ASP A 37 -13.87 -17.60 6.96
C ASP A 37 -12.45 -18.18 6.79
N GLY A 38 -11.88 -18.01 5.59
CA GLY A 38 -10.57 -18.57 5.23
C GLY A 38 -10.56 -20.07 4.95
N LEU A 39 -11.70 -20.76 5.09
CA LEU A 39 -11.83 -22.16 4.72
C LEU A 39 -12.20 -22.30 3.25
N PRO A 40 -11.54 -23.19 2.50
CA PRO A 40 -11.91 -23.48 1.12
C PRO A 40 -13.31 -24.09 1.05
N THR A 41 -14.08 -23.65 0.07
CA THR A 41 -15.44 -24.15 -0.21
C THR A 41 -15.49 -25.03 -1.46
N GLY A 42 -14.42 -24.97 -2.26
CA GLY A 42 -14.36 -25.48 -3.62
C GLY A 42 -13.43 -26.67 -3.83
N ALA A 43 -13.49 -27.22 -5.04
CA ALA A 43 -12.51 -28.18 -5.54
C ALA A 43 -12.27 -27.90 -7.03
N VAL A 44 -11.03 -28.07 -7.48
CA VAL A 44 -10.68 -28.05 -8.91
C VAL A 44 -10.74 -29.49 -9.42
N ARG A 45 -11.45 -29.70 -10.54
CA ARG A 45 -11.54 -31.01 -11.20
C ARG A 45 -10.92 -30.93 -12.58
N VAL A 46 -10.06 -31.89 -12.88
CA VAL A 46 -9.52 -32.12 -14.22
C VAL A 46 -10.07 -33.44 -14.75
N SER A 47 -10.43 -33.46 -16.03
CA SER A 47 -10.94 -34.65 -16.71
C SER A 47 -10.06 -34.96 -17.90
N PHE A 48 -9.64 -36.21 -18.02
CA PHE A 48 -8.77 -36.68 -19.07
C PHE A 48 -9.57 -37.46 -20.12
N GLY A 49 -9.21 -37.28 -21.38
CA GLY A 49 -9.85 -37.97 -22.49
C GLY A 49 -9.20 -39.32 -22.76
N PHE A 50 -9.82 -40.13 -23.63
CA PHE A 50 -9.31 -41.45 -23.99
C PHE A 50 -7.85 -41.46 -24.48
N MET A 51 -7.44 -40.41 -25.19
CA MET A 51 -6.09 -40.30 -25.76
C MET A 51 -5.04 -39.71 -24.79
N THR A 52 -5.42 -39.35 -23.56
CA THR A 52 -4.49 -38.82 -22.57
C THR A 52 -3.51 -39.90 -22.13
N ARG A 53 -2.21 -39.58 -22.20
CA ARG A 53 -1.13 -40.48 -21.76
C ARG A 53 -0.67 -40.07 -20.38
N LYS A 54 0.02 -41.00 -19.69
CA LYS A 54 0.65 -40.71 -18.39
C LYS A 54 1.49 -39.44 -18.42
N HIS A 55 2.29 -39.24 -19.46
CA HIS A 55 3.14 -38.03 -19.55
C HIS A 55 2.33 -36.73 -19.59
N ASP A 56 1.09 -36.74 -20.11
CA ASP A 56 0.25 -35.55 -20.17
C ASP A 56 -0.24 -35.19 -18.76
N VAL A 57 -0.58 -36.21 -17.97
CA VAL A 57 -0.95 -36.08 -16.56
C VAL A 57 0.24 -35.57 -15.76
N ASP A 58 1.43 -36.15 -15.96
CA ASP A 58 2.65 -35.74 -15.27
C ASP A 58 2.97 -34.26 -15.55
N LYS A 59 2.87 -33.82 -16.82
CA LYS A 59 3.04 -32.40 -17.19
C LYS A 59 2.02 -31.48 -16.52
N PHE A 60 0.76 -31.93 -16.41
CA PHE A 60 -0.27 -31.17 -15.72
C PHE A 60 0.05 -31.03 -14.23
N ILE A 61 0.49 -32.11 -13.58
CA ILE A 61 0.89 -32.09 -12.17
C ILE A 61 2.08 -31.14 -11.96
N SER A 62 3.14 -31.26 -12.79
CA SER A 62 4.28 -30.35 -12.69
C SER A 62 3.89 -28.88 -12.85
N MET A 63 2.94 -28.58 -13.75
CA MET A 63 2.41 -27.21 -13.89
C MET A 63 1.73 -26.73 -12.60
N ILE A 64 0.94 -27.56 -11.92
CA ILE A 64 0.32 -27.19 -10.64
C ILE A 64 1.39 -26.92 -9.57
N GLU A 65 2.38 -27.80 -9.45
CA GLU A 65 3.48 -27.68 -8.49
C GLU A 65 4.28 -26.38 -8.72
N GLU A 66 4.70 -26.14 -9.96
CA GLU A 66 5.54 -25.00 -10.31
C GLU A 66 4.79 -23.65 -10.31
N CYS A 67 3.52 -23.63 -10.71
CA CYS A 67 2.78 -22.37 -10.87
C CYS A 67 1.99 -21.95 -9.63
N TYR A 68 1.55 -22.90 -8.80
CA TYR A 68 0.62 -22.64 -7.69
C TYR A 68 1.15 -23.05 -6.32
N LEU A 69 2.16 -23.94 -6.23
CA LEU A 69 2.76 -24.33 -4.95
C LEU A 69 4.12 -23.66 -4.68
N SER A 70 4.81 -23.15 -5.72
CA SER A 70 6.06 -22.40 -5.54
C SER A 70 5.84 -21.00 -4.96
N THR A 71 6.83 -20.50 -4.21
CA THR A 71 6.79 -19.15 -3.65
C THR A 71 6.74 -18.09 -4.77
N PRO A 72 6.20 -16.87 -4.51
CA PRO A 72 6.25 -15.80 -5.50
C PRO A 72 7.65 -15.51 -6.05
N ALA A 73 8.69 -15.62 -5.22
CA ALA A 73 10.08 -15.43 -5.62
C ALA A 73 10.57 -16.54 -6.58
N GLU A 74 10.28 -17.81 -6.27
CA GLU A 74 10.62 -18.93 -7.15
C GLU A 74 9.87 -18.86 -8.48
N ARG A 75 8.59 -18.50 -8.47
CA ARG A 75 7.81 -18.31 -9.70
C ARG A 75 8.40 -17.23 -10.60
N LEU A 76 8.86 -16.13 -10.03
CA LEU A 76 9.53 -15.07 -10.79
C LEU A 76 10.86 -15.56 -11.41
N ASN A 77 11.58 -16.45 -10.73
CA ASN A 77 12.82 -17.04 -11.25
C ASN A 77 12.56 -18.07 -12.37
N LEU A 78 11.44 -18.81 -12.31
CA LEU A 78 11.04 -19.77 -13.33
C LEU A 78 10.57 -19.10 -14.64
N ILE A 79 10.17 -17.84 -14.56
CA ILE A 79 9.81 -17.03 -15.73
C ILE A 79 11.09 -16.52 -16.42
N ASP A 80 11.82 -17.44 -17.05
CA ASP A 80 12.88 -17.06 -17.99
C ASP A 80 12.22 -16.63 -19.31
N ILE A 81 12.10 -15.32 -19.50
CA ILE A 81 11.52 -14.70 -20.70
C ILE A 81 12.16 -15.26 -21.98
N SER A 82 13.45 -15.59 -21.93
CA SER A 82 14.19 -16.12 -23.09
C SER A 82 13.80 -17.56 -23.45
N LYS A 83 13.30 -18.35 -22.50
CA LYS A 83 12.86 -19.75 -22.69
C LYS A 83 11.37 -19.89 -22.97
N LEU A 84 10.59 -18.82 -22.82
CA LEU A 84 9.16 -18.86 -23.10
C LEU A 84 8.89 -19.01 -24.61
N PRO A 85 7.93 -19.88 -24.99
CA PRO A 85 7.41 -19.90 -26.36
C PRO A 85 6.98 -18.49 -26.81
N LYS A 86 7.17 -18.14 -28.08
CA LYS A 86 6.87 -16.80 -28.63
C LYS A 86 5.46 -16.29 -28.25
N ALA A 87 4.48 -17.19 -28.18
CA ALA A 87 3.11 -16.87 -27.77
C ALA A 87 2.99 -16.39 -26.31
N LEU A 88 3.89 -16.80 -25.41
CA LEU A 88 3.84 -16.54 -23.98
C LEU A 88 4.84 -15.46 -23.52
N GLN A 89 5.71 -14.96 -24.39
CA GLN A 89 6.72 -13.94 -24.06
C GLN A 89 6.14 -12.61 -23.55
N HIS A 90 4.86 -12.35 -23.78
CA HIS A 90 4.15 -11.16 -23.28
C HIS A 90 3.68 -11.29 -21.82
N ILE A 91 3.54 -12.51 -21.31
CA ILE A 91 3.02 -12.80 -19.95
C ILE A 91 3.94 -12.24 -18.84
N PRO A 92 5.28 -12.41 -18.91
CA PRO A 92 6.18 -11.84 -17.92
C PRO A 92 6.11 -10.32 -17.85
N GLN A 93 5.92 -9.65 -19.01
CA GLN A 93 5.75 -8.19 -19.05
C GLN A 93 4.45 -7.76 -18.35
N LYS A 94 3.40 -8.58 -18.39
CA LYS A 94 2.15 -8.35 -17.64
C LYS A 94 2.29 -8.59 -16.13
N ILE A 95 3.21 -9.46 -15.71
CA ILE A 95 3.40 -9.85 -14.31
C ILE A 95 4.51 -9.02 -13.63
N LYS A 96 5.36 -8.35 -14.41
CA LYS A 96 6.45 -7.51 -13.86
C LYS A 96 5.83 -6.41 -12.98
N PRO A 97 6.20 -6.33 -11.69
CA PRO A 97 5.69 -5.28 -10.83
C PRO A 97 6.10 -3.93 -11.42
N GLN A 98 5.11 -3.06 -11.60
CA GLN A 98 5.33 -1.70 -12.06
C GLN A 98 5.10 -0.75 -10.89
N LEU A 99 6.03 0.18 -10.71
CA LEU A 99 5.84 1.29 -9.79
C LEU A 99 4.71 2.17 -10.33
N LYS A 100 3.55 2.13 -9.68
CA LYS A 100 2.38 2.92 -10.09
C LYS A 100 2.47 4.38 -9.66
N GLU A 101 2.89 4.60 -8.42
CA GLU A 101 2.95 5.93 -7.82
C GLU A 101 3.88 5.91 -6.61
N ILE A 102 4.62 7.01 -6.39
CA ILE A 102 5.30 7.28 -5.13
C ILE A 102 4.62 8.50 -4.49
N CYS A 103 4.28 8.36 -3.22
CA CYS A 103 3.71 9.41 -2.40
C CYS A 103 4.62 9.66 -1.21
N ILE A 104 4.89 10.93 -0.92
CA ILE A 104 5.46 11.36 0.36
C ILE A 104 4.40 12.09 1.16
N TYR A 105 4.62 12.19 2.47
CA TYR A 105 3.74 12.89 3.40
C TYR A 105 4.60 13.91 4.15
N PRO A 106 4.79 15.10 3.56
CA PRO A 106 5.70 16.10 4.10
C PRO A 106 5.33 16.50 5.53
N ILE A 107 4.03 16.71 5.76
CA ILE A 107 3.50 17.03 7.09
C ILE A 107 2.86 15.77 7.67
N LYS A 108 3.26 15.41 8.89
CA LYS A 108 2.65 14.34 9.68
C LYS A 108 1.13 14.51 9.73
N SER A 109 0.41 13.43 9.50
CA SER A 109 -1.07 13.36 9.54
C SER A 109 -1.82 14.07 8.40
N CYS A 110 -1.13 14.77 7.51
CA CYS A 110 -1.75 15.51 6.40
C CYS A 110 -1.81 14.67 5.10
N GLY A 111 -2.35 15.28 4.04
CA GLY A 111 -2.47 14.66 2.72
C GLY A 111 -1.12 14.36 2.06
N ALA A 112 -1.13 13.38 1.16
CA ALA A 112 0.06 12.98 0.41
C ALA A 112 0.42 13.98 -0.71
N PHE A 113 1.71 14.19 -0.92
CA PHE A 113 2.26 14.77 -2.14
C PHE A 113 2.68 13.65 -3.10
N LYS A 114 2.09 13.66 -4.30
CA LYS A 114 2.34 12.67 -5.36
C LYS A 114 3.55 13.10 -6.18
N ILE A 115 4.58 12.27 -6.19
CA ILE A 115 5.78 12.50 -7.01
C ILE A 115 5.43 12.17 -8.46
N LYS A 116 5.67 13.14 -9.35
CA LYS A 116 5.41 12.98 -10.80
C LYS A 116 6.58 12.38 -11.55
N ASP A 117 7.80 12.75 -11.17
CA ASP A 117 9.02 12.43 -11.90
C ASP A 117 10.01 11.67 -10.98
N SER A 118 11.22 12.20 -10.79
CA SER A 118 12.22 11.67 -9.87
C SER A 118 12.23 12.42 -8.54
N TRP A 119 12.60 11.70 -7.48
CA TRP A 119 12.70 12.26 -6.13
C TRP A 119 14.01 11.84 -5.43
N PRO A 120 14.66 12.73 -4.68
CA PRO A 120 15.93 12.42 -4.04
C PRO A 120 15.73 11.50 -2.84
N ILE A 121 16.70 10.63 -2.61
CA ILE A 121 16.77 9.76 -1.43
C ILE A 121 17.85 10.34 -0.52
N THR A 122 17.51 10.52 0.75
CA THR A 122 18.39 10.92 1.85
C THR A 122 18.70 9.72 2.74
N THR A 123 19.52 9.92 3.77
CA THR A 123 19.81 8.91 4.78
C THR A 123 18.57 8.49 5.60
N THR A 124 17.51 9.30 5.61
CA THR A 124 16.29 9.08 6.38
C THR A 124 15.09 8.68 5.52
N GLY A 125 15.23 8.62 4.20
CA GLY A 125 14.16 8.22 3.28
C GLY A 125 14.05 9.14 2.08
N LEU A 126 12.84 9.34 1.57
CA LEU A 126 12.60 10.30 0.49
C LEU A 126 12.73 11.73 1.05
N LEU A 127 13.40 12.61 0.30
CA LEU A 127 13.61 14.00 0.73
C LEU A 127 12.27 14.65 1.11
N TYR A 128 12.25 15.40 2.22
CA TYR A 128 11.07 16.08 2.77
C TYR A 128 9.96 15.16 3.30
N ASP A 129 10.14 13.84 3.32
CA ASP A 129 9.14 12.95 3.90
C ASP A 129 9.13 13.05 5.43
N ARG A 130 7.96 13.36 6.01
CA ARG A 130 7.74 13.55 7.46
C ARG A 130 8.65 14.63 8.08
N GLY A 131 9.01 15.65 7.30
CA GLY A 131 9.82 16.78 7.77
C GLY A 131 9.08 17.78 8.65
N TRP A 132 7.74 17.78 8.65
CA TRP A 132 6.91 18.75 9.38
C TRP A 132 5.81 18.07 10.21
N MET A 133 5.27 18.79 11.18
CA MET A 133 4.10 18.41 11.95
C MET A 133 3.31 19.65 12.37
N VAL A 134 2.00 19.49 12.56
CA VAL A 134 1.17 20.51 13.21
C VAL A 134 1.11 20.18 14.69
N VAL A 135 1.32 21.19 15.54
CA VAL A 135 1.22 21.07 16.99
C VAL A 135 0.11 21.95 17.53
N ASP A 136 -0.44 21.59 18.68
CA ASP A 136 -1.32 22.48 19.43
C ASP A 136 -0.53 23.47 20.31
N ALA A 137 -1.25 24.32 21.04
CA ALA A 137 -0.65 25.30 21.95
C ALA A 137 0.16 24.68 23.10
N SER A 138 0.00 23.38 23.38
CA SER A 138 0.81 22.64 24.36
C SER A 138 2.08 22.03 23.76
N GLY A 139 2.30 22.21 22.45
CA GLY A 139 3.41 21.60 21.71
C GLY A 139 3.14 20.14 21.33
N MET A 140 1.94 19.60 21.56
CA MET A 140 1.61 18.22 21.21
C MET A 140 1.26 18.10 19.73
N ALA A 141 1.86 17.14 19.04
CA ALA A 141 1.58 16.91 17.63
C ALA A 141 0.13 16.46 17.41
N LEU A 142 -0.59 17.17 16.54
CA LEU A 142 -1.92 16.78 16.11
C LEU A 142 -1.85 15.51 15.25
N THR A 143 -2.73 14.56 15.53
CA THR A 143 -2.80 13.30 14.78
C THR A 143 -4.08 13.19 13.97
N GLN A 144 -4.00 12.53 12.81
CA GLN A 144 -5.16 12.29 11.95
C GLN A 144 -6.25 11.46 12.65
N LYS A 145 -5.86 10.60 13.61
CA LYS A 145 -6.78 9.78 14.39
C LYS A 145 -7.74 10.62 15.23
N HIS A 146 -7.27 11.75 15.76
CA HIS A 146 -8.09 12.70 16.53
C HIS A 146 -8.64 13.84 15.67
N HIS A 147 -7.90 14.27 14.64
CA HIS A 147 -8.25 15.37 13.75
C HIS A 147 -8.25 14.90 12.29
N SER A 148 -9.32 14.20 11.90
CA SER A 148 -9.43 13.59 10.56
C SER A 148 -9.31 14.61 9.41
N ARG A 149 -9.74 15.86 9.64
CA ARG A 149 -9.64 16.95 8.67
C ARG A 149 -8.21 17.30 8.25
N LEU A 150 -7.18 16.91 9.02
CA LEU A 150 -5.78 17.10 8.63
C LEU A 150 -5.48 16.45 7.28
N CYS A 151 -6.13 15.34 6.93
CA CYS A 151 -5.93 14.66 5.65
C CYS A 151 -6.33 15.51 4.42
N LEU A 152 -7.13 16.56 4.64
CA LEU A 152 -7.59 17.48 3.60
C LEU A 152 -6.58 18.60 3.33
N ILE A 153 -5.63 18.82 4.24
CA ILE A 153 -4.49 19.71 4.01
C ILE A 153 -3.54 19.00 3.05
N LYS A 154 -3.40 19.53 1.83
CA LYS A 154 -2.55 18.93 0.79
C LYS A 154 -1.30 19.80 0.58
N PRO A 155 -0.10 19.27 0.89
CA PRO A 155 1.15 19.94 0.59
C PRO A 155 1.52 19.77 -0.90
N ILE A 156 2.04 20.83 -1.50
CA ILE A 156 2.58 20.87 -2.86
C ILE A 156 4.00 21.43 -2.78
N ILE A 157 4.99 20.63 -3.16
CA ILE A 157 6.41 21.01 -3.02
C ILE A 157 6.93 21.60 -4.34
N TYR A 158 7.49 22.80 -4.27
CA TYR A 158 8.20 23.47 -5.36
C TYR A 158 9.70 23.54 -5.01
N ARG A 159 10.45 22.49 -5.35
CA ARG A 159 11.89 22.40 -5.06
C ARG A 159 12.70 23.57 -5.62
N ASP A 160 12.45 23.94 -6.87
CA ASP A 160 13.16 25.05 -7.55
C ASP A 160 12.89 26.41 -6.90
N LYS A 161 11.78 26.53 -6.17
CA LYS A 161 11.40 27.75 -5.45
C LYS A 161 11.73 27.69 -3.95
N GLY A 162 12.31 26.58 -3.47
CA GLY A 162 12.56 26.38 -2.04
C GLY A 162 11.31 26.52 -1.16
N SER A 163 10.11 26.19 -1.67
CA SER A 163 8.85 26.41 -0.95
C SER A 163 7.85 25.26 -1.08
N MET A 164 7.04 25.08 -0.03
CA MET A 164 5.91 24.17 0.05
C MET A 164 4.62 24.97 0.19
N GLU A 165 3.68 24.78 -0.73
CA GLU A 165 2.35 25.37 -0.68
C GLU A 165 1.36 24.41 0.00
N LEU A 166 0.62 24.90 0.99
CA LEU A 166 -0.43 24.17 1.67
C LEU A 166 -1.78 24.61 1.12
N THR A 167 -2.59 23.61 0.75
CA THR A 167 -3.94 23.83 0.21
C THR A 167 -4.97 23.12 1.07
N PHE A 168 -6.14 23.75 1.25
CA PHE A 168 -7.31 23.19 1.92
C PHE A 168 -8.56 23.64 1.16
N CYS A 169 -9.58 22.77 1.08
CA CYS A 169 -10.78 23.05 0.29
C CYS A 169 -11.46 24.36 0.73
N GLY A 170 -11.66 25.29 -0.20
CA GLY A 170 -12.32 26.57 0.05
C GLY A 170 -11.46 27.63 0.75
N MET A 171 -10.16 27.39 0.95
CA MET A 171 -9.23 28.34 1.57
C MET A 171 -8.16 28.80 0.58
N LYS A 172 -7.71 30.05 0.71
CA LYS A 172 -6.54 30.55 -0.01
C LYS A 172 -5.30 29.79 0.48
N SER A 173 -4.41 29.41 -0.42
CA SER A 173 -3.20 28.66 -0.05
C SER A 173 -2.21 29.51 0.77
N VAL A 174 -1.35 28.81 1.53
CA VAL A 174 -0.25 29.41 2.31
C VAL A 174 1.07 28.73 1.96
N ASN A 175 2.17 29.48 1.96
CA ASN A 175 3.50 28.95 1.64
C ASN A 175 4.34 28.81 2.90
N VAL A 176 5.14 27.74 2.94
CA VAL A 176 6.13 27.39 3.96
C VAL A 176 7.49 27.26 3.26
N GLY A 177 8.57 27.81 3.83
CA GLY A 177 9.93 27.62 3.30
C GLY A 177 10.40 26.16 3.48
N LEU A 178 11.09 25.61 2.49
CA LEU A 178 11.69 24.26 2.57
C LEU A 178 13.05 24.26 3.26
N GLU A 179 13.77 25.38 3.18
CA GLU A 179 15.07 25.58 3.78
C GLU A 179 15.00 26.82 4.67
N MET A 180 15.54 26.73 5.88
CA MET A 180 15.79 27.89 6.72
C MET A 180 17.15 28.44 6.35
N THR A 181 17.22 29.72 5.99
CA THR A 181 18.49 30.35 5.65
C THR A 181 19.32 30.61 6.91
N ALA A 182 20.64 30.53 6.79
CA ALA A 182 21.56 30.79 7.90
C ALA A 182 21.40 32.22 8.49
N GLU A 183 20.87 33.16 7.70
CA GLU A 183 20.59 34.54 8.10
C GLU A 183 19.34 34.63 9.00
N GLU A 184 18.32 33.80 8.79
CA GLU A 184 17.12 33.69 9.64
C GLU A 184 17.44 33.09 11.03
N THR A 185 18.46 32.23 11.12
CA THR A 185 18.99 31.73 12.41
C THR A 185 19.59 32.81 13.31
N SER A 186 19.96 33.97 12.76
CA SER A 186 20.61 35.06 13.52
C SER A 186 19.65 36.14 14.01
N PHE A 187 18.45 36.24 13.41
CA PHE A 187 17.46 37.29 13.72
C PHE A 187 16.15 36.79 14.33
N ILE A 188 15.92 35.48 14.41
CA ILE A 188 14.72 34.95 15.04
C ILE A 188 15.14 34.15 16.26
N ASN A 189 14.65 34.58 17.43
CA ASN A 189 14.30 33.68 18.54
C ASN A 189 13.27 32.67 18.01
N THR A 190 13.63 31.81 17.05
CA THR A 190 12.76 30.77 16.52
C THR A 190 12.49 29.88 17.71
N SER A 191 11.31 29.98 18.29
CA SER A 191 10.97 29.27 19.52
C SER A 191 11.13 27.78 19.22
N LEU A 192 12.23 27.20 19.72
CA LEU A 192 12.49 25.78 19.61
C LEU A 192 11.29 25.07 20.24
N CYS A 193 10.41 24.50 19.42
CA CYS A 193 9.22 23.85 19.93
C CYS A 193 9.62 22.43 20.35
N GLN A 194 9.44 22.12 21.63
CA GLN A 194 9.59 20.76 22.12
C GLN A 194 8.25 20.04 21.93
N SER A 195 8.25 19.00 21.10
CA SER A 195 7.10 18.12 20.94
C SER A 195 7.44 16.71 21.39
N LYS A 196 6.41 15.89 21.64
CA LYS A 196 6.58 14.46 21.91
C LYS A 196 6.11 13.64 20.71
N VAL A 197 6.99 12.80 20.20
CA VAL A 197 6.65 11.79 19.18
C VAL A 197 7.05 10.43 19.74
N CYS A 198 6.08 9.55 20.00
CA CYS A 198 6.34 8.23 20.58
C CYS A 198 7.18 8.30 21.87
N ASP A 199 6.86 9.25 22.75
CA ASP A 199 7.56 9.57 24.01
C ASP A 199 8.97 10.19 23.89
N ASP A 200 9.49 10.35 22.67
CA ASP A 200 10.73 11.07 22.42
C ASP A 200 10.49 12.58 22.27
N LEU A 201 11.36 13.38 22.90
CA LEU A 201 11.36 14.83 22.76
C LEU A 201 12.03 15.21 21.42
N VAL A 202 11.28 15.88 20.57
CA VAL A 202 11.75 16.39 19.28
C VAL A 202 11.74 17.91 19.32
N ALA A 203 12.83 18.50 18.86
CA ALA A 203 12.94 19.94 18.68
C ALA A 203 12.58 20.31 17.23
N GLY A 204 11.72 21.31 17.05
CA GLY A 204 11.33 21.82 15.74
C GLY A 204 11.48 23.33 15.64
N TYR A 205 11.40 23.83 14.41
CA TYR A 205 11.34 25.24 14.09
C TYR A 205 9.90 25.65 13.79
N ASP A 206 9.49 26.80 14.33
CA ASP A 206 8.20 27.37 14.00
C ASP A 206 8.16 27.87 12.55
N CYS A 207 7.06 27.59 11.86
CA CYS A 207 6.85 27.96 10.46
C CYS A 207 6.22 29.36 10.29
N GLY A 208 6.01 30.08 11.40
CA GLY A 208 5.58 31.47 11.44
C GLY A 208 4.07 31.67 11.60
N ASP A 209 3.70 32.82 12.17
CA ASP A 209 2.33 33.19 12.53
C ASP A 209 1.33 33.14 11.37
N LYS A 210 1.81 33.36 10.14
CA LYS A 210 0.96 33.29 8.94
C LYS A 210 0.46 31.87 8.68
N VAL A 211 1.31 30.86 8.90
CA VAL A 211 0.95 29.45 8.73
C VAL A 211 0.11 29.01 9.92
N ALA A 212 0.46 29.44 11.14
CA ALA A 212 -0.32 29.17 12.33
C ALA A 212 -1.75 29.72 12.24
N SER A 213 -1.93 30.95 11.73
CA SER A 213 -3.26 31.56 11.53
C SER A 213 -4.07 30.91 10.41
N TRP A 214 -3.41 30.17 9.52
CA TRP A 214 -4.07 29.48 8.41
C TRP A 214 -4.62 28.10 8.82
N LEU A 215 -3.99 27.45 9.81
CA LEU A 215 -4.35 26.12 10.34
C LEU A 215 -5.60 26.18 11.23
#